data_AF-A0A4P9W1L5-F1
#
_entry.id   AF-A0A4P9W1L5-F1
#
_cell.length_a   1.000
_cell.length_b   1.000
_cell.length_c   1.000
_cell.angle_alpha   90.00
_cell.angle_beta   90.00
_cell.angle_gamma   90.00
#
_symmetry.space_group_name_H-M   'P 1'
#
loop_
_entity.id
_entity.type
_entity.pdbx_description
1 polymer ?
#
loop_
_entity_poly.entity_id
_entity_poly.type
_entity_poly.pdbx_seq_one_letter_code
_entity_poly.pdbx_strand_id
1 'polypeptide(L)'
;LYQLKDNSWKYDIIPEIMDGKNIADFIDPDIEDKLEALEREESRLVEQGFYESDEDLMDEDAMRQRTKKDLVIAAHRSGKGKNRPVIPMKLRGHGGPSRVRRSLGRQGHQRVEGSEFHRSAGVQCERLEKQSAVSGHAV
;
A
#
# COMPACT_ATOMS: atom_id res chain seq x y z
N LEU A 1 51.69 -18.43 38.54
CA LEU A 1 52.30 -18.04 37.25
C LEU A 1 51.42 -18.62 36.15
N TYR A 2 50.94 -17.80 35.22
CA TYR A 2 50.11 -18.26 34.10
C TYR A 2 51.01 -18.90 33.01
N GLN A 3 50.60 -20.06 32.48
CA GLN A 3 51.23 -20.71 31.32
C GLN A 3 50.26 -20.58 30.15
N LEU A 4 50.57 -19.68 29.23
CA LEU A 4 49.82 -19.50 27.98
C LEU A 4 50.61 -20.16 26.84
N LYS A 5 49.95 -20.41 25.70
CA LYS A 5 50.60 -20.92 24.48
C LYS A 5 51.68 -19.97 23.97
N ASP A 6 51.46 -18.67 24.10
CA ASP A 6 52.45 -17.64 23.81
C ASP A 6 52.69 -16.80 25.07
N ASN A 7 53.96 -16.54 25.36
CA ASN A 7 54.37 -15.69 26.48
C ASN A 7 54.14 -14.19 26.20
N SER A 8 53.96 -13.80 24.94
CA SER A 8 53.66 -12.42 24.55
C SER A 8 52.29 -11.95 25.05
N TRP A 9 51.29 -12.84 25.06
CA TRP A 9 49.90 -12.55 25.45
C TRP A 9 49.68 -12.37 26.95
N LYS A 10 50.72 -12.56 27.75
CA LYS A 10 50.63 -12.49 29.22
C LYS A 10 50.28 -11.09 29.74
N TYR A 11 50.55 -10.06 28.95
CA TYR A 11 50.29 -8.66 29.28
C TYR A 11 49.16 -8.03 28.46
N ASP A 12 48.50 -8.81 27.60
CA ASP A 12 47.37 -8.31 26.80
C ASP A 12 46.15 -8.10 27.71
N ILE A 13 45.49 -6.95 27.55
CA ILE A 13 44.34 -6.55 28.36
C ILE A 13 43.07 -6.97 27.64
N ILE A 14 42.32 -7.89 28.23
CA ILE A 14 40.99 -8.28 27.72
C ILE A 14 39.97 -7.25 28.24
N PRO A 15 39.22 -6.57 27.37
CA PRO A 15 38.15 -5.69 27.80
C PRO A 15 37.01 -6.48 28.44
N GLU A 16 36.41 -5.93 29.51
CA GLU A 16 35.31 -6.60 30.23
C GLU A 16 33.92 -6.30 29.65
N ILE A 17 33.74 -5.11 29.08
CA ILE A 17 32.46 -4.63 28.56
C ILE A 17 32.65 -4.07 27.15
N MET A 18 31.82 -4.52 26.21
CA MET A 18 31.75 -4.00 24.85
C MET A 18 30.28 -3.87 24.44
N ASP A 19 29.87 -2.72 23.92
CA ASP A 19 28.47 -2.39 23.56
C ASP A 19 27.45 -2.65 24.67
N GLY A 20 27.86 -2.48 25.93
CA GLY A 20 27.02 -2.72 27.11
C GLY A 20 26.78 -4.21 27.42
N LYS A 21 27.47 -5.13 26.73
CA LYS A 21 27.44 -6.57 27.00
C LYS A 21 28.78 -7.03 27.60
N ASN A 22 28.73 -8.03 28.47
CA ASN A 22 29.92 -8.64 29.06
C ASN A 22 30.56 -9.59 28.05
N ILE A 23 31.87 -9.47 27.81
CA ILE A 23 32.57 -10.29 26.82
C ILE A 23 32.74 -11.75 27.30
N ALA A 24 32.89 -11.98 28.61
CA ALA A 24 33.11 -13.32 29.17
C ALA A 24 31.95 -14.29 28.88
N ASP A 25 30.72 -13.78 28.73
CA ASP A 25 29.55 -14.57 28.38
C ASP A 25 29.58 -15.09 26.93
N PHE A 26 30.43 -14.52 26.07
CA PHE A 26 30.57 -14.88 24.65
C PHE A 26 31.88 -15.62 24.33
N ILE A 27 32.68 -15.98 25.33
CA ILE A 27 33.92 -16.76 25.14
C ILE A 27 33.60 -18.25 25.30
N ASP A 28 33.35 -18.94 24.17
CA ASP A 28 33.06 -20.37 24.12
C ASP A 28 33.84 -21.00 22.94
N PRO A 29 34.50 -22.16 23.09
CA PRO A 29 35.10 -22.89 21.96
C PRO A 29 34.12 -23.20 20.83
N ASP A 30 32.82 -23.35 21.14
CA ASP A 30 31.78 -23.72 20.16
C ASP A 30 31.05 -22.49 19.56
N ILE A 31 31.59 -21.27 19.73
CA ILE A 31 30.96 -20.04 19.25
C ILE A 31 30.85 -20.01 17.71
N GLU A 32 31.82 -20.59 17.01
CA GLU A 32 31.83 -20.67 15.54
C GLU A 32 30.69 -21.54 15.02
N ASP A 33 30.47 -22.71 15.61
CA ASP A 33 29.38 -23.62 15.24
C ASP A 33 28.00 -23.00 15.50
N LYS A 34 27.86 -22.27 16.62
CA LYS A 34 26.63 -21.54 16.97
C LYS A 34 26.37 -20.39 16.00
N LEU A 35 27.42 -19.68 15.58
CA LEU A 35 27.33 -18.62 14.58
C LEU A 35 26.93 -19.19 13.22
N GLU A 36 27.53 -20.30 12.77
CA GLU A 36 27.17 -20.93 11.50
C GLU A 36 25.72 -21.46 11.48
N ALA A 37 25.26 -22.00 12.62
CA ALA A 37 23.86 -22.40 12.78
C ALA A 37 22.92 -21.20 12.64
N LEU A 38 23.26 -20.07 13.27
CA LEU A 38 22.48 -18.83 13.21
C LEU A 38 22.49 -18.21 11.80
N GLU A 39 23.64 -18.17 11.11
CA GLU A 39 23.73 -17.66 9.74
C GLU A 39 22.87 -18.48 8.77
N ARG A 40 22.82 -19.80 8.95
CA ARG A 40 21.97 -20.69 8.15
C ARG A 40 20.48 -20.45 8.40
N GLU A 41 20.10 -20.19 9.66
CA GLU A 41 18.73 -19.84 10.01
C GLU A 41 18.33 -18.46 9.47
N GLU A 42 19.20 -17.46 9.60
CA GLU A 42 19.01 -16.12 9.05
C GLU A 42 18.87 -16.16 7.53
N SER A 43 19.72 -16.89 6.82
CA SER A 43 19.62 -17.03 5.35
C SER A 43 18.25 -17.58 4.94
N ARG A 44 17.69 -18.50 5.72
CA ARG A 44 16.36 -19.06 5.48
C ARG A 44 15.24 -18.06 5.77
N LEU A 45 15.40 -17.18 6.76
CA LEU A 45 14.45 -16.12 7.10
C LEU A 45 14.48 -14.99 6.07
N VAL A 46 15.67 -14.64 5.58
CA VAL A 46 15.87 -13.67 4.49
C VAL A 46 15.22 -14.19 3.20
N GLU A 47 15.42 -15.47 2.86
CA GLU A 47 14.79 -16.07 1.67
C GLU A 47 13.25 -16.15 1.79
N GLN A 48 12.73 -16.26 3.01
CA GLN A 48 11.29 -16.17 3.29
C GLN A 48 10.75 -14.73 3.25
N GLY A 49 11.59 -13.74 2.95
CA GLY A 49 11.18 -12.34 2.85
C GLY A 49 10.85 -11.70 4.20
N PHE A 50 11.30 -12.27 5.33
CA PHE A 50 10.99 -11.72 6.66
C PHE A 50 11.54 -10.30 6.87
N TYR A 51 12.63 -9.96 6.18
CA TYR A 51 13.25 -8.64 6.19
C TYR A 51 12.92 -7.79 4.95
N GLU A 52 12.13 -8.30 4.00
CA GLU A 52 11.51 -7.42 3.00
C GLU A 52 10.49 -6.56 3.75
N SER A 53 10.85 -5.29 3.96
CA SER A 53 9.94 -4.30 4.53
C SER A 53 8.65 -4.33 3.69
N ASP A 54 7.51 -4.63 4.33
CA ASP A 54 6.12 -4.56 3.79
C ASP A 54 5.74 -3.17 3.22
N GLU A 55 6.72 -2.32 2.93
CA GLU A 55 6.59 -0.93 2.51
C GLU A 55 6.01 -0.80 1.09
N ASP A 56 6.20 -1.83 0.25
CA ASP A 56 5.66 -1.88 -1.12
C ASP A 56 4.24 -2.46 -1.20
N LEU A 57 3.65 -2.93 -0.09
CA LEU A 57 2.28 -3.48 -0.07
C LEU A 57 1.17 -2.42 0.08
N MET A 58 1.51 -1.14 0.11
CA MET A 58 0.51 -0.08 -0.03
C MET A 58 0.08 0.01 -1.50
N ASP A 59 -0.91 -0.78 -1.87
CA ASP A 59 -1.62 -0.72 -3.16
C ASP A 59 -1.85 0.75 -3.56
N GLU A 60 -1.31 1.16 -4.72
CA GLU A 60 -1.39 2.54 -5.22
C GLU A 60 -2.84 3.02 -5.27
N ASP A 61 -3.78 2.11 -5.56
CA ASP A 61 -5.21 2.38 -5.54
C ASP A 61 -5.73 2.66 -4.13
N ALA A 62 -5.24 1.99 -3.09
CA ALA A 62 -5.60 2.25 -1.71
C ALA A 62 -5.13 3.65 -1.26
N MET A 63 -3.91 4.06 -1.66
CA MET A 63 -3.40 5.41 -1.38
C MET A 63 -4.22 6.49 -2.10
N ARG A 64 -4.56 6.25 -3.38
CA ARG A 64 -5.42 7.14 -4.17
C ARG A 64 -6.83 7.26 -3.59
N GLN A 65 -7.39 6.19 -3.06
CA GLN A 65 -8.69 6.20 -2.40
C GLN A 65 -8.68 6.99 -1.09
N ARG A 66 -7.62 6.86 -0.28
CA ARG A 66 -7.44 7.61 0.97
C ARG A 66 -7.35 9.11 0.70
N THR A 67 -6.45 9.53 -0.19
CA THR A 67 -6.29 10.95 -0.57
C THR A 67 -7.58 11.57 -1.10
N LYS A 68 -8.32 10.84 -1.96
CA LYS A 68 -9.63 11.30 -2.45
C LYS A 68 -10.66 11.46 -1.32
N LYS A 69 -10.71 10.51 -0.37
CA LYS A 69 -11.61 10.57 0.79
C LYS A 69 -11.26 11.77 1.69
N ASP A 70 -9.97 12.01 1.93
CA ASP A 70 -9.51 13.11 2.78
C ASP A 70 -9.86 14.48 2.19
N LEU A 71 -9.71 14.65 0.87
CA LEU A 71 -10.12 15.87 0.17
C LEU A 71 -11.63 16.13 0.29
N VAL A 72 -12.46 15.08 0.21
CA VAL A 72 -13.92 15.19 0.37
C VAL A 72 -14.28 15.58 1.80
N ILE A 73 -13.63 14.97 2.80
CA ILE A 73 -13.84 15.27 4.22
C ILE A 73 -13.42 16.71 4.53
N ALA A 74 -12.26 17.16 4.02
CA ALA A 74 -11.79 18.53 4.19
C ALA A 74 -12.73 19.56 3.57
N ALA A 75 -13.20 19.32 2.33
CA ALA A 75 -14.19 20.17 1.67
C ALA A 75 -15.51 20.24 2.44
N HIS A 76 -15.99 19.10 2.95
CA HIS A 76 -17.19 19.02 3.76
C HIS A 76 -17.05 19.74 5.11
N ARG A 77 -15.91 19.57 5.80
CA ARG A 77 -15.60 20.25 7.07
C ARG A 77 -15.50 21.76 6.87
N SER A 78 -14.85 22.22 5.80
CA SER A 78 -14.80 23.65 5.44
C SER A 78 -16.19 24.24 5.13
N GLY A 79 -17.12 23.42 4.65
CA GLY A 79 -18.51 23.83 4.43
C GLY A 79 -19.32 24.01 5.71
N LYS A 80 -18.97 23.28 6.78
CA LYS A 80 -19.62 23.32 8.09
C LYS A 80 -18.97 24.39 8.98
N GLY A 81 -19.73 24.95 9.93
CA GLY A 81 -19.20 25.94 10.89
C GLY A 81 -19.18 27.39 10.41
N LYS A 82 -19.71 27.68 9.22
CA LYS A 82 -20.00 29.06 8.80
C LYS A 82 -21.33 29.47 9.42
N ASN A 83 -21.39 30.63 10.07
CA ASN A 83 -22.61 31.19 10.67
C ASN A 83 -23.62 31.71 9.62
N ARG A 84 -23.67 31.08 8.43
CA ARG A 84 -24.57 31.40 7.32
C ARG A 84 -25.47 30.20 7.05
N PRO A 85 -26.74 30.41 6.70
CA PRO A 85 -27.64 29.30 6.38
C PRO A 85 -27.18 28.57 5.10
N VAL A 86 -27.40 27.26 5.06
CA VAL A 86 -27.15 26.45 3.86
C VAL A 86 -28.26 26.72 2.86
N ILE A 87 -27.93 27.43 1.77
CA ILE A 87 -28.89 27.68 0.67
C ILE A 87 -29.25 26.33 0.02
N PRO A 88 -30.54 25.99 -0.15
CA PRO A 88 -30.96 24.75 -0.80
C PRO A 88 -30.56 24.75 -2.29
N MET A 89 -30.18 23.59 -2.80
CA MET A 89 -29.57 23.45 -4.13
C MET A 89 -30.45 23.96 -5.28
N LYS A 90 -31.79 23.89 -5.15
CA LYS A 90 -32.75 24.39 -6.15
C LYS A 90 -32.74 25.92 -6.28
N LEU A 91 -32.38 26.62 -5.21
CA LEU A 91 -32.26 28.08 -5.19
C LEU A 91 -30.85 28.53 -5.56
N ARG A 92 -29.88 27.61 -5.67
CA ARG A 92 -28.53 27.94 -6.13
C ARG A 92 -28.51 27.98 -7.65
N GLY A 93 -27.88 29.01 -8.22
CA GLY A 93 -27.63 29.07 -9.65
C GLY A 93 -26.87 27.82 -10.11
N HIS A 94 -27.40 27.15 -11.14
CA HIS A 94 -26.73 26.00 -11.73
C HIS A 94 -25.39 26.44 -12.33
N GLY A 95 -24.34 25.67 -12.09
CA GLY A 95 -23.06 25.91 -12.74
C GLY A 95 -23.22 25.83 -14.26
N GLY A 96 -22.55 26.74 -14.99
CA GLY A 96 -22.62 26.75 -16.45
C GLY A 96 -22.28 25.39 -17.08
N PRO A 97 -22.74 25.14 -18.31
CA PRO A 97 -22.65 23.82 -18.96
C PRO A 97 -21.21 23.29 -19.06
N SER A 98 -20.23 24.18 -19.13
CA SER A 98 -18.80 23.82 -19.13
C SER A 98 -18.32 23.16 -17.84
N ARG A 99 -18.89 23.52 -16.68
CA ARG A 99 -18.53 22.92 -15.38
C ARG A 99 -19.03 21.49 -15.27
N VAL A 100 -20.28 21.29 -15.68
CA VAL A 100 -20.94 19.97 -15.71
C VAL A 100 -20.22 19.04 -16.69
N ARG A 101 -19.87 19.55 -17.88
CA ARG A 101 -19.09 18.79 -18.88
C ARG A 101 -17.75 18.30 -18.32
N ARG A 102 -17.01 19.15 -17.59
CA ARG A 102 -15.73 18.76 -16.98
C ARG A 102 -15.88 17.72 -15.88
N SER A 103 -16.89 17.83 -15.02
CA SER A 103 -17.09 16.85 -13.93
C SER A 103 -17.52 15.49 -14.47
N LEU A 104 -18.40 15.46 -15.48
CA LEU A 104 -18.85 14.23 -16.12
C LEU A 104 -17.73 13.57 -16.93
N GLY A 105 -16.90 14.35 -17.62
CA GLY A 105 -15.72 13.83 -18.32
C GLY A 105 -14.70 13.20 -17.35
N ARG A 106 -14.47 13.80 -16.17
CA ARG A 106 -13.64 13.19 -15.11
C ARG A 106 -14.20 11.87 -14.56
N GLN A 107 -15.51 11.65 -14.70
CA GLN A 107 -16.19 10.41 -14.31
C GLN A 107 -16.28 9.40 -15.48
N GLY A 108 -15.76 9.74 -16.67
CA GLY A 108 -15.80 8.89 -17.85
C GLY A 108 -17.08 8.96 -18.67
N HIS A 109 -17.99 9.89 -18.37
CA HIS A 109 -19.21 10.08 -19.16
C HIS A 109 -18.94 10.97 -20.38
N GLN A 110 -18.95 10.37 -21.58
CA GLN A 110 -18.84 11.08 -22.85
C GLN A 110 -20.20 11.71 -23.22
N ARG A 111 -20.18 12.93 -23.78
CA ARG A 111 -21.38 13.53 -24.38
C ARG A 111 -21.60 12.88 -25.75
N VAL A 112 -22.64 12.06 -25.86
CA VAL A 112 -23.17 11.64 -27.15
C VAL A 112 -24.06 12.76 -27.67
N GLU A 113 -23.70 13.41 -28.77
CA GLU A 113 -24.55 14.38 -29.43
C GLU A 113 -25.68 13.61 -30.12
N GLY A 114 -26.91 13.74 -29.62
CA GLY A 114 -28.05 13.03 -30.18
C GLY A 114 -28.57 13.73 -31.44
N SER A 115 -28.32 13.16 -32.61
CA SER A 115 -29.43 12.84 -33.50
C SER A 115 -29.92 11.44 -33.10
N GLU A 116 -31.24 11.28 -32.93
CA GLU A 116 -31.92 10.02 -32.56
C GLU A 116 -31.97 9.68 -31.05
N PHE A 117 -32.81 10.41 -30.33
CA PHE A 117 -33.50 9.85 -29.16
C PHE A 117 -35.00 9.88 -29.45
N HIS A 118 -35.49 8.91 -30.22
CA HIS A 118 -36.92 8.68 -30.36
C HIS A 118 -37.45 8.11 -29.03
N ARG A 119 -38.24 8.93 -28.31
CA ARG A 119 -39.07 8.44 -27.21
C ARG A 119 -40.21 7.62 -27.81
N SER A 120 -39.98 6.33 -28.07
CA SER A 120 -41.08 5.37 -28.17
C SER A 120 -41.45 4.90 -26.77
N ALA A 121 -42.72 5.08 -26.44
CA ALA A 121 -43.34 4.58 -25.24
C ALA A 121 -43.36 3.04 -25.23
N GLY A 122 -43.03 2.43 -24.08
CA GLY A 122 -43.01 0.96 -23.89
C GLY A 122 -41.86 0.31 -24.67
N VAL A 123 -41.03 -0.54 -24.09
CA VAL A 123 -41.35 -1.91 -23.74
C VAL A 123 -40.26 -2.43 -22.79
N GLN A 124 -40.64 -3.42 -22.01
CA GLN A 124 -39.98 -4.01 -20.86
C GLN A 124 -38.54 -4.50 -21.08
N CYS A 125 -37.82 -4.45 -19.96
CA CYS A 125 -36.78 -5.36 -19.49
C CYS A 125 -36.79 -6.74 -20.19
N GLU A 126 -35.68 -7.14 -20.80
CA GLU A 126 -35.33 -8.56 -20.85
C GLU A 126 -33.81 -8.78 -20.87
N ARG A 127 -33.45 -9.78 -20.08
CA ARG A 127 -32.13 -10.26 -19.70
C ARG A 127 -31.75 -11.39 -20.64
N LEU A 128 -30.64 -11.28 -21.36
CA LEU A 128 -29.99 -12.39 -22.09
C LEU A 128 -28.48 -12.23 -21.86
N GLU A 129 -27.89 -12.84 -20.83
CA GLU A 129 -27.39 -14.22 -20.79
C GLU A 129 -26.74 -14.74 -22.10
N LYS A 130 -25.40 -14.79 -22.03
CA LYS A 130 -24.49 -15.85 -22.52
C LYS A 130 -24.37 -16.07 -24.03
N GLN A 131 -23.13 -15.88 -24.49
CA GLN A 131 -22.31 -16.84 -25.26
C GLN A 131 -20.90 -16.19 -25.37
N SER A 132 -19.87 -16.57 -24.60
CA SER A 132 -19.09 -17.82 -24.70
C SER A 132 -18.79 -18.20 -26.14
N ALA A 133 -17.68 -17.68 -26.68
CA ALA A 133 -17.00 -18.24 -27.83
C ALA A 133 -15.48 -18.10 -27.64
N VAL A 134 -14.91 -19.00 -26.84
CA VAL A 134 -13.49 -19.38 -26.95
C VAL A 134 -13.45 -20.90 -26.96
N SER A 135 -13.08 -21.46 -28.10
CA SER A 135 -12.21 -22.65 -28.28
C SER A 135 -12.60 -23.42 -29.55
N GLY A 136 -11.58 -23.82 -30.29
CA GLY A 136 -11.69 -24.62 -31.51
C GLY A 136 -10.33 -24.75 -32.17
N HIS A 137 -9.43 -25.45 -31.47
CA HIS A 137 -8.08 -25.85 -31.88
C HIS A 137 -8.10 -27.34 -32.25
N ALA A 138 -7.44 -27.71 -33.37
CA ALA A 138 -7.06 -29.08 -33.81
C ALA A 138 -8.22 -30.07 -34.03
N VAL A 139 -8.28 -30.92 -35.06
CA VAL A 139 -7.29 -31.67 -35.87
C VAL A 139 -7.87 -31.84 -37.27
#